data_AF-A0A921B8N7-F1
#
_entry.id   AF-A0A921B8N7-F1
#
_cell.length_a   1.000
_cell.length_b   1.000
_cell.length_c   1.000
_cell.angle_alpha   90.00
_cell.angle_beta   90.00
_cell.angle_gamma   90.00
#
_symmetry.space_group_name_H-M   'P 1'
#
loop_
_entity.id
_entity.type
_entity.pdbx_description
1 polymer ?
#
loop_
_entity_poly.entity_id
_entity_poly.type
_entity_poly.pdbx_seq_one_letter_code
_entity_poly.pdbx_strand_id
1 'polypeptide(L)'
;MKGRLLKFPEGKQSTTEFTLLESNKKLSLLECSLLTGRTHQIRVQASNEGFPVIGDNKYGNDEANAFYRKRGINRMLLHAKEINFPD
;
A
#
# COMPACT_ATOMS: atom_id res chain seq x y z
N MET A 1 0.70 11.73 7.23
CA MET A 1 2.05 11.37 6.74
C MET A 1 2.26 12.14 5.45
N LYS A 2 3.27 13.03 5.37
CA LYS A 2 3.64 13.70 4.10
C LYS A 2 4.83 12.94 3.51
N GLY A 3 4.82 12.76 2.19
CA GLY A 3 5.61 11.80 1.40
C GLY A 3 7.03 11.53 1.91
N ARG A 4 7.34 10.24 2.07
CA ARG A 4 8.66 9.76 2.47
C ARG A 4 9.24 8.86 1.39
N LEU A 5 10.48 9.14 1.01
CA LEU A 5 11.26 8.35 0.05
C LEU A 5 11.88 7.14 0.76
N LEU A 6 11.46 5.94 0.40
CA LEU A 6 12.11 4.70 0.81
C LEU A 6 13.24 4.35 -0.16
N LYS A 7 14.49 4.39 0.31
CA LYS A 7 15.68 3.96 -0.46
C LYS A 7 16.14 2.58 0.01
N PHE A 8 16.19 1.61 -0.91
CA PHE A 8 16.81 0.31 -0.69
C PHE A 8 18.22 0.31 -1.31
N PRO A 9 19.29 -0.06 -0.57
CA PRO A 9 20.68 0.11 -1.03
C PRO A 9 21.03 -0.65 -2.31
N GLU A 10 20.39 -1.80 -2.59
CA GLU A 10 20.58 -2.58 -3.82
C GLU A 10 19.36 -2.61 -4.75
N GLY A 11 18.30 -1.86 -4.40
CA GLY A 11 17.05 -1.84 -5.16
C GLY A 11 17.00 -0.70 -6.19
N LYS A 12 16.26 -0.91 -7.28
CA LYS A 12 15.90 0.21 -8.17
C LYS A 12 15.17 1.29 -7.35
N GLN A 13 15.52 2.55 -7.56
CA GLN A 13 14.83 3.67 -6.94
C GLN A 13 13.32 3.58 -7.20
N SER A 14 12.54 3.79 -6.15
CA SER A 14 11.09 3.75 -6.18
C SER A 14 10.50 4.85 -5.30
N THR A 15 9.46 5.51 -5.78
CA THR A 15 8.84 6.64 -5.08
C THR A 15 7.33 6.57 -5.22
N THR A 16 6.67 6.57 -4.07
CA THR A 16 5.22 6.65 -3.93
C THR A 16 4.91 7.74 -2.91
N GLU A 17 3.96 8.61 -3.23
CA GLU A 17 3.41 9.54 -2.27
C GLU A 17 2.15 8.93 -1.64
N PHE A 18 2.11 8.89 -0.32
CA PHE A 18 0.97 8.38 0.44
C PHE A 18 0.24 9.54 1.12
N THR A 19 -1.05 9.68 0.84
CA THR A 19 -1.92 10.66 1.48
C THR A 19 -2.96 9.93 2.33
N LEU A 20 -3.08 10.31 3.60
CA LEU A 20 -4.11 9.76 4.48
C LEU A 20 -5.45 10.41 4.15
N LEU A 21 -6.42 9.60 3.67
CA LEU A 21 -7.78 10.05 3.39
C LEU A 21 -8.69 9.88 4.61
N GLU A 22 -8.62 8.71 5.26
CA GLU A 22 -9.44 8.38 6.43
C GLU A 22 -8.69 7.43 7.37
N SER A 23 -8.95 7.50 8.67
CA SER A 23 -8.45 6.52 9.64
C SER A 23 -9.41 6.33 10.80
N ASN A 24 -9.48 5.10 11.33
CA ASN A 24 -10.25 4.77 12.53
C ASN A 24 -9.39 4.13 13.64
N LYS A 25 -8.10 4.47 13.69
CA LYS A 25 -7.06 3.91 14.60
C LYS A 25 -6.71 2.44 14.38
N LYS A 26 -7.55 1.66 13.69
CA LYS A 26 -7.28 0.26 13.31
C LYS A 26 -6.87 0.12 11.86
N LEU A 27 -7.49 0.92 10.99
CA LEU A 27 -7.25 0.96 9.56
C LEU A 27 -7.07 2.40 9.11
N SER A 28 -6.35 2.54 8.00
CA SER A 28 -6.16 3.79 7.29
C SER A 28 -6.48 3.58 5.81
N LEU A 29 -7.31 4.44 5.26
CA LEU A 29 -7.51 4.56 3.82
C LEU A 29 -6.47 5.54 3.28
N LEU A 30 -5.62 5.06 2.38
CA LEU A 30 -4.54 5.85 1.79
C LEU A 30 -4.77 6.03 0.29
N GLU A 31 -4.60 7.26 -0.18
CA GLU A 31 -4.33 7.51 -1.60
C GLU A 31 -2.84 7.32 -1.86
N CYS A 32 -2.51 6.62 -2.95
CA CYS A 32 -1.14 6.27 -3.31
C CYS A 32 -0.84 6.79 -4.72
N SER A 33 -0.04 7.84 -4.82
CA SER A 33 0.41 8.40 -6.11
C SER A 33 1.77 7.81 -6.50
N LEU A 34 1.80 7.07 -7.60
CA LEU A 34 3.00 6.44 -8.12
C LEU A 34 3.83 7.44 -8.94
N LEU A 35 5.00 7.83 -8.46
CA LEU A 35 5.99 8.58 -9.26
C LEU A 35 6.91 7.64 -10.05
N THR A 36 6.94 6.35 -9.67
CA THR A 36 7.59 5.26 -10.40
C THR A 36 6.69 4.02 -10.39
N GLY A 37 6.84 3.12 -11.37
CA GLY A 37 6.04 1.89 -11.47
C GLY A 37 6.85 0.60 -11.26
N ARG A 38 7.37 0.34 -10.06
CA ARG A 38 8.07 -0.93 -9.76
C ARG A 38 7.09 -2.05 -9.36
N THR A 39 7.48 -3.29 -9.62
CA THR A 39 6.69 -4.47 -9.21
C THR A 39 6.42 -4.44 -7.71
N HIS A 40 5.14 -4.54 -7.33
CA HIS A 40 4.67 -4.53 -5.94
C HIS A 40 5.04 -3.28 -5.13
N GLN A 41 5.39 -2.16 -5.77
CA GLN A 41 5.94 -0.97 -5.10
C GLN A 41 5.14 -0.52 -3.87
N ILE A 42 3.84 -0.24 -4.02
CA ILE A 42 2.96 0.17 -2.91
C ILE A 42 2.95 -0.86 -1.78
N ARG A 43 2.85 -2.14 -2.14
CA ARG A 43 2.72 -3.26 -1.19
C ARG A 43 3.95 -3.39 -0.30
N VAL A 44 5.13 -3.40 -0.91
CA VAL A 44 6.42 -3.50 -0.19
C VAL A 44 6.66 -2.26 0.67
N GLN A 45 6.43 -1.08 0.11
CA GLN A 45 6.66 0.17 0.83
C GLN A 45 5.73 0.32 2.04
N ALA A 46 4.44 0.04 1.88
CA ALA A 46 3.47 0.08 2.97
C ALA A 46 3.81 -0.94 4.07
N SER A 47 4.20 -2.16 3.71
CA SER A 47 4.68 -3.17 4.67
C SER A 47 5.92 -2.73 5.43
N ASN A 48 6.90 -2.11 4.76
CA ASN A 48 8.15 -1.69 5.39
C ASN A 48 7.97 -0.51 6.35
N GLU A 49 6.95 0.34 6.14
CA GLU A 49 6.56 1.39 7.09
C GLU A 49 5.69 0.84 8.25
N GLY A 50 5.43 -0.47 8.29
CA GLY A 50 4.63 -1.10 9.34
C GLY A 50 3.11 -1.02 9.11
N PHE A 51 2.67 -0.60 7.92
CA PHE A 51 1.26 -0.47 7.54
C PHE A 51 0.92 -1.34 6.32
N PRO A 52 1.08 -2.68 6.41
CA PRO A 52 0.85 -3.56 5.28
C PRO A 52 -0.62 -3.53 4.78
N VAL A 53 -0.81 -3.76 3.47
CA VAL A 53 -2.12 -3.78 2.84
C VAL A 53 -2.92 -5.01 3.30
N ILE A 54 -4.15 -4.79 3.77
CA ILE A 54 -5.06 -5.89 4.14
C ILE A 54 -5.39 -6.76 2.94
N GLY A 55 -5.31 -8.07 3.11
CA GLY A 55 -5.53 -9.07 2.07
C GLY A 55 -4.32 -9.31 1.15
N ASP A 56 -3.16 -8.70 1.44
CA ASP A 56 -1.91 -9.04 0.76
C ASP A 56 -1.33 -10.35 1.33
N ASN A 57 -1.26 -11.41 0.52
CA ASN A 57 -0.75 -12.71 0.97
C ASN A 57 0.78 -12.81 1.02
N LYS A 58 1.52 -11.82 0.50
CA LYS A 58 2.99 -11.86 0.41
C LYS A 58 3.69 -10.88 1.34
N TYR A 59 3.15 -9.67 1.46
CA TYR A 59 3.71 -8.60 2.30
C TYR A 59 2.71 -8.16 3.39
N GLY A 60 1.61 -8.91 3.56
CA GLY A 60 0.59 -8.63 4.57
C GLY A 60 0.89 -9.22 5.94
N ASN A 61 -0.02 -8.95 6.89
CA ASN A 61 -0.03 -9.62 8.19
C ASN A 61 -1.06 -10.76 8.16
N ASP A 62 -0.63 -11.99 8.43
CA ASP A 62 -1.48 -13.18 8.32
C ASP A 62 -2.64 -13.21 9.30
N GLU A 63 -2.42 -12.74 10.53
CA GLU A 63 -3.45 -12.67 11.58
C GLU A 63 -4.52 -11.65 11.22
N ALA A 64 -4.12 -10.46 10.79
CA ALA A 64 -5.02 -9.42 10.30
C ALA A 64 -5.79 -9.89 9.07
N ASN A 65 -5.10 -10.53 8.12
CA ASN A 65 -5.72 -11.09 6.92
C ASN A 65 -6.76 -12.16 7.30
N ALA A 66 -6.45 -13.07 8.23
CA ALA A 66 -7.40 -14.08 8.71
C ALA A 66 -8.61 -13.44 9.40
N PHE A 67 -8.38 -12.40 10.21
CA PHE A 67 -9.43 -11.65 10.90
C PHE A 67 -10.40 -10.96 9.92
N TYR A 68 -9.88 -10.33 8.86
CA TYR A 68 -10.69 -9.63 7.85
C TYR A 68 -11.32 -10.57 6.82
N ARG A 69 -10.69 -11.71 6.50
CA ARG A 69 -11.30 -12.78 5.68
C ARG A 69 -12.60 -13.29 6.28
N LYS A 70 -12.62 -13.53 7.59
CA LYS A 70 -13.84 -13.92 8.34
C LYS A 70 -14.96 -12.86 8.28
N ARG A 71 -14.66 -11.63 7.83
CA ARG A 71 -15.59 -10.50 7.67
C ARG A 71 -15.90 -10.18 6.21
N GLY A 72 -15.56 -11.07 5.28
CA GLY A 72 -15.87 -10.94 3.85
C GLY A 72 -14.79 -10.28 2.99
N ILE A 73 -13.64 -9.91 3.57
CA ILE A 73 -12.52 -9.35 2.79
C ILE A 73 -11.66 -10.49 2.24
N ASN A 74 -12.00 -10.92 1.02
CA ASN A 74 -11.35 -12.05 0.34
C ASN A 74 -10.34 -11.63 -0.74
N ARG A 75 -10.04 -10.33 -0.85
CA ARG A 75 -9.07 -9.78 -1.80
C ARG A 75 -8.18 -8.75 -1.15
N MET A 76 -7.05 -8.46 -1.78
CA MET A 76 -6.19 -7.35 -1.41
C MET A 76 -6.93 -6.01 -1.55
N LEU A 77 -6.92 -5.19 -0.49
CA LEU A 77 -7.49 -3.85 -0.45
C LEU A 77 -6.54 -2.83 -1.09
N LEU A 78 -6.21 -3.08 -2.36
CA LEU A 78 -5.50 -2.17 -3.25
C LEU A 78 -6.28 -2.06 -4.55
N HIS A 79 -6.52 -0.84 -5.00
CA HIS A 79 -7.35 -0.56 -6.16
C HIS A 79 -6.77 0.62 -6.94
N ALA A 80 -6.67 0.48 -8.26
CA ALA A 80 -6.29 1.57 -9.16
C ALA A 80 -7.53 2.45 -9.38
N LYS A 81 -7.62 3.56 -8.64
CA LYS A 81 -8.76 4.49 -8.65
C LYS A 81 -8.77 5.38 -9.90
N GLU A 82 -7.61 5.81 -10.36
CA GLU A 82 -7.46 6.83 -11.41
C GLU A 82 -6.20 6.54 -12.25
N ILE A 83 -6.25 6.89 -13.53
CA ILE A 83 -5.13 6.85 -14.45
C ILE A 83 -5.24 8.05 -15.40
N ASN A 84 -4.14 8.78 -15.56
CA ASN A 84 -4.06 9.95 -16.44
C ASN A 84 -2.86 9.79 -17.37
N PHE A 85 -3.01 10.24 -18.61
CA PHE A 85 -1.95 10.30 -19.61
C PHE A 85 -1.83 11.74 -20.13
N PRO A 86 -0.63 12.20 -20.48
CA PRO A 86 -0.50 13.41 -21.30
C PRO A 86 -1.21 13.19 -22.64
N ASP A 87 -1.76 14.27 -23.19
CA ASP A 87 -2.37 14.29 -24.53
C ASP A 87 -1.40 13.83 -25.64
#